data_AF-A0A8C5DTV4-F1
#
_entry.id   AF-A0A8C5DTV4-F1
#
_cell.length_a   1.000
_cell.length_b   1.000
_cell.length_c   1.000
_cell.angle_alpha   90.00
_cell.angle_beta   90.00
_cell.angle_gamma   90.00
#
_symmetry.space_group_name_H-M   'P 1'
#
loop_
_entity.id
_entity.type
_entity.pdbx_description
1 polymer ?
#
loop_
_entity_poly.entity_id
_entity_poly.type
_entity_poly.pdbx_seq_one_letter_code
_entity_poly.pdbx_strand_id
1 'polypeptide(L)'
;LLCFCLMVLVRQEASPAEPVANPAAPFFIKKPSVQKLVEGGSVVFECQVGGSPKPHIIWKKSGVDKSLYKSSPFANSLAYKKESGECHLVISMTFADDAGEYTVFAKNQLGEVSASVSLLEEGEWTSWP
;
A
#
# COMPACT_ATOMS: atom_id res chain seq x y z
N LEU A 1 56.82 -20.88 26.34
CA LEU A 1 56.91 -19.66 25.52
C LEU A 1 56.92 -20.13 24.07
N LEU A 2 55.94 -19.91 23.20
CA LEU A 2 55.00 -18.80 23.03
C LEU A 2 53.69 -19.33 22.41
N CYS A 3 52.55 -18.94 23.00
CA CYS A 3 51.25 -18.92 22.37
C CYS A 3 51.26 -17.90 21.24
N PHE A 4 50.87 -18.26 20.01
CA PHE A 4 50.23 -17.34 19.07
C PHE A 4 49.38 -18.14 18.08
N CYS A 5 48.29 -18.74 18.57
CA CYS A 5 47.16 -19.03 17.71
C CYS A 5 46.63 -17.68 17.21
N LEU A 6 46.64 -17.48 15.88
CA LEU A 6 45.88 -16.42 15.21
C LEU A 6 44.39 -16.63 15.54
N MET A 7 43.93 -16.09 16.66
CA MET A 7 42.54 -15.66 16.77
C MET A 7 42.44 -14.39 15.95
N VAL A 8 42.07 -14.53 14.68
CA VAL A 8 41.51 -13.42 13.91
C VAL A 8 40.25 -13.02 14.65
N LEU A 9 40.38 -12.01 15.52
CA LEU A 9 39.25 -11.27 16.05
C LEU A 9 38.52 -10.73 14.83
N VAL A 10 37.43 -11.39 14.44
CA VAL A 10 36.42 -10.81 13.58
C VAL A 10 35.94 -9.57 14.33
N ARG A 11 36.46 -8.40 13.94
CA ARG A 11 35.89 -7.12 14.36
C ARG A 11 34.46 -7.13 13.87
N GLN A 12 33.54 -7.35 14.79
CA GLN A 12 32.13 -7.15 14.55
C GLN A 12 31.92 -5.64 14.51
N GLU A 13 32.20 -5.04 13.35
CA GLU A 13 31.81 -3.67 13.07
C GLU A 13 30.28 -3.66 13.02
N ALA A 14 29.68 -3.26 14.14
CA ALA A 14 28.26 -2.98 14.21
C ALA A 14 27.93 -1.89 13.18
N SER A 15 27.19 -2.27 12.14
CA SER A 15 26.54 -1.35 11.22
C SER A 15 25.78 -0.29 12.03
N PRO A 16 25.78 1.01 11.64
CA PRO A 16 24.99 2.03 12.32
C PRO A 16 23.54 1.55 12.37
N ALA A 17 23.04 1.27 13.56
CA ALA A 17 21.67 0.83 13.75
C ALA A 17 20.76 1.97 13.28
N GLU A 18 20.03 1.75 12.19
CA GLU A 18 18.86 2.58 11.89
C GLU A 18 17.96 2.59 13.13
N PRO A 19 17.35 3.73 13.49
CA PRO A 19 16.52 3.83 14.68
C PRO A 19 15.48 2.71 14.62
N VAL A 20 15.60 1.76 15.54
CA VAL A 20 14.77 0.54 15.56
C VAL A 20 13.35 0.99 15.88
N ALA A 21 12.53 1.16 14.85
CA ALA A 21 11.14 1.53 15.00
C ALA A 21 10.44 0.46 15.84
N ASN A 22 9.87 0.86 16.98
CA ASN A 22 9.15 -0.03 17.88
C ASN A 22 8.15 -0.90 17.10
N PRO A 23 8.08 -2.22 17.36
CA PRO A 23 7.13 -3.10 16.69
C PRO A 23 5.70 -2.58 16.83
N ALA A 24 4.97 -2.51 15.71
CA ALA A 24 3.63 -1.96 15.64
C ALA A 24 2.80 -2.68 14.58
N ALA A 25 1.56 -3.03 14.93
CA ALA A 25 0.57 -3.49 13.96
C ALA A 25 0.28 -2.39 12.91
N PRO A 26 -0.21 -2.75 11.71
CA PRO A 26 -0.46 -1.78 10.66
C PRO A 26 -1.54 -0.77 11.07
N PHE A 27 -1.38 0.49 10.67
CA PHE A 27 -2.36 1.55 10.89
C PHE A 27 -2.36 2.55 9.73
N PHE A 28 -3.50 3.20 9.50
CA PHE A 28 -3.59 4.28 8.51
C PHE A 28 -3.11 5.60 9.11
N ILE A 29 -2.08 6.18 8.49
CA ILE A 29 -1.70 7.58 8.67
C ILE A 29 -2.67 8.46 7.88
N LYS A 30 -3.00 8.05 6.65
CA LYS A 30 -4.03 8.68 5.80
C LYS A 30 -4.88 7.58 5.17
N LYS A 31 -6.20 7.70 5.30
CA LYS A 31 -7.17 6.82 4.63
C LYS A 31 -7.42 7.33 3.19
N PRO A 32 -7.79 6.44 2.26
CA PRO A 32 -8.18 6.86 0.92
C PRO A 32 -9.47 7.69 0.94
N SER A 33 -9.62 8.58 -0.04
CA SER A 33 -10.78 9.46 -0.20
C SER A 33 -11.54 9.13 -1.47
N VAL A 34 -12.85 9.38 -1.44
CA VAL A 34 -13.77 9.09 -2.54
C VAL A 34 -13.30 9.80 -3.83
N GLN A 35 -13.40 9.11 -4.96
CA GLN A 35 -13.02 9.62 -6.26
C GLN A 35 -14.23 9.66 -7.20
N LYS A 36 -14.14 10.53 -8.21
CA LYS A 36 -15.13 10.64 -9.29
C LYS A 36 -14.58 9.99 -10.54
N LEU A 37 -15.36 9.10 -11.13
CA LEU A 37 -15.05 8.51 -12.41
C LEU A 37 -15.25 9.57 -13.50
N VAL A 38 -14.29 9.63 -14.43
CA VAL A 38 -14.43 10.36 -15.69
C VAL A 38 -14.14 9.36 -16.79
N GLU A 39 -15.07 9.12 -17.71
CA GLU A 39 -14.86 8.10 -18.74
C GLU A 39 -13.62 8.38 -19.60
N GLY A 40 -12.80 7.35 -19.83
CA GLY A 40 -11.51 7.45 -20.53
C GLY A 40 -10.40 8.16 -19.73
N GLY A 41 -10.69 8.66 -18.53
CA GLY A 41 -9.74 9.32 -17.64
C GLY A 41 -8.86 8.35 -16.84
N SER A 42 -8.21 8.88 -15.80
CA SER A 42 -7.48 8.09 -14.81
C SER A 42 -7.82 8.55 -13.40
N VAL A 43 -7.92 7.59 -12.49
CA VAL A 43 -8.24 7.80 -11.08
C VAL A 43 -7.08 7.31 -10.23
N VAL A 44 -6.75 8.07 -9.18
CA VAL A 44 -5.73 7.70 -8.20
C VAL A 44 -6.35 7.64 -6.81
N PHE A 45 -6.37 6.45 -6.22
CA PHE A 45 -6.57 6.30 -4.79
C PHE A 45 -5.23 6.36 -4.08
N GLU A 46 -5.12 7.24 -3.10
CA GLU A 46 -3.93 7.40 -2.27
C GLU A 46 -4.23 7.12 -0.80
N CYS A 47 -3.30 6.42 -0.13
CA CYS A 47 -3.34 6.28 1.31
C CYS A 47 -1.91 6.21 1.86
N GLN A 48 -1.79 6.34 3.18
CA GLN A 48 -0.49 6.24 3.84
C GLN A 48 -0.62 5.32 5.04
N VAL A 49 0.29 4.35 5.13
CA VAL A 49 0.23 3.26 6.09
C VAL A 49 1.53 3.20 6.91
N GLY A 50 1.37 3.17 8.23
CA GLY A 50 2.45 2.87 9.17
C GLY A 50 2.44 1.41 9.61
N GLY A 51 3.52 0.98 10.27
CA GLY A 51 3.67 -0.37 10.83
C GLY A 51 5.12 -0.82 10.83
N SER A 52 5.49 -1.63 11.83
CA SER A 52 6.83 -2.21 11.98
C SER A 52 6.69 -3.67 12.43
N PRO A 53 7.08 -4.67 11.62
CA PRO A 53 7.65 -4.58 10.28
C PRO A 53 6.73 -3.89 9.25
N LYS A 54 7.33 -3.38 8.16
CA LYS A 54 6.61 -2.67 7.09
C LYS A 54 5.48 -3.56 6.52
N PRO A 55 4.22 -3.08 6.50
CA PRO A 55 3.10 -3.90 6.06
C PRO A 55 3.17 -4.27 4.59
N HIS A 56 2.60 -5.42 4.23
CA HIS A 56 2.22 -5.76 2.87
C HIS A 56 0.88 -5.12 2.52
N ILE A 57 0.77 -4.53 1.33
CA ILE A 57 -0.40 -3.75 0.90
C ILE A 57 -1.08 -4.47 -0.25
N ILE A 58 -2.40 -4.65 -0.15
CA ILE A 58 -3.26 -5.25 -1.16
C ILE A 58 -4.47 -4.36 -1.38
N TRP A 59 -4.87 -4.19 -2.64
CA TRP A 59 -6.15 -3.59 -3.00
C TRP A 59 -7.10 -4.64 -3.56
N LYS A 60 -8.39 -4.50 -3.27
CA LYS A 60 -9.47 -5.32 -3.84
C LYS A 60 -10.61 -4.42 -4.29
N LYS A 61 -11.31 -4.82 -5.35
CA LYS A 61 -12.60 -4.26 -5.73
C LYS A 61 -13.70 -5.16 -5.18
N SER A 62 -14.74 -4.60 -4.58
CA SER A 62 -15.88 -5.36 -4.06
C SER A 62 -16.56 -6.14 -5.19
N GLY A 63 -16.95 -7.39 -4.93
CA GLY A 63 -17.50 -8.30 -5.93
C GLY A 63 -16.47 -8.92 -6.89
N VAL A 64 -15.19 -8.56 -6.80
CA VAL A 64 -14.10 -9.18 -7.57
C VAL A 64 -13.25 -10.03 -6.63
N ASP A 65 -13.31 -11.36 -6.81
CA ASP A 65 -12.61 -12.32 -5.94
C ASP A 65 -11.08 -12.19 -5.99
N LYS A 66 -10.56 -11.59 -7.05
CA LYS A 66 -9.12 -11.39 -7.25
C LYS A 66 -8.69 -10.06 -6.65
N SER A 67 -7.62 -10.09 -5.87
CA SER A 67 -6.87 -8.88 -5.54
C SER A 67 -6.49 -8.15 -6.83
N LEU A 68 -6.48 -6.82 -6.79
CA LEU A 68 -5.95 -6.01 -7.88
C LEU A 68 -4.43 -6.12 -7.79
N TYR A 69 -3.83 -7.17 -8.37
CA TYR A 69 -2.39 -7.25 -8.53
C TYR A 69 -1.97 -6.41 -9.75
N LYS A 70 -0.66 -6.21 -9.94
CA LYS A 70 -0.06 -5.72 -11.20
C LYS A 70 -0.37 -6.70 -12.35
N SER A 71 -1.64 -6.83 -12.72
CA SER A 71 -2.13 -7.92 -13.57
C SER A 71 -2.31 -7.54 -15.02
N SER A 72 -2.19 -6.25 -15.35
CA SER A 72 -2.36 -5.80 -16.71
C SER A 72 -1.42 -4.62 -16.98
N PRO A 73 -0.58 -4.68 -18.04
CA PRO A 73 0.17 -3.53 -18.50
C PRO A 73 -0.72 -2.35 -18.96
N PHE A 74 -2.05 -2.53 -19.00
CA PHE A 74 -2.99 -1.55 -19.53
C PHE A 74 -4.06 -1.03 -18.56
N ALA A 75 -4.22 -1.56 -17.34
CA ALA A 75 -5.44 -1.25 -16.56
C ALA A 75 -5.20 -0.72 -15.14
N ASN A 76 -4.33 -1.33 -14.32
CA ASN A 76 -4.19 -0.90 -12.92
C ASN A 76 -2.73 -0.97 -12.46
N SER A 77 -2.26 0.11 -11.82
CA SER A 77 -0.91 0.17 -11.25
C SER A 77 -0.95 0.34 -9.74
N LEU A 78 -0.16 -0.46 -9.05
CA LEU A 78 0.05 -0.37 -7.61
C LEU A 78 1.47 0.12 -7.32
N ALA A 79 1.57 1.18 -6.52
CA ALA A 79 2.82 1.69 -6.00
C ALA A 79 2.77 1.72 -4.46
N TYR A 80 3.82 1.22 -3.81
CA TYR A 80 3.98 1.30 -2.37
C TYR A 80 5.42 1.67 -2.03
N LYS A 81 5.63 2.86 -1.48
CA LYS A 81 6.93 3.32 -0.98
C LYS A 81 7.02 2.95 0.50
N LYS A 82 7.80 1.91 0.82
CA LYS A 82 7.88 1.36 2.17
C LYS A 82 8.45 2.35 3.17
N GLU A 83 9.32 3.23 2.73
CA GLU A 83 10.03 4.22 3.54
C GLU A 83 9.04 5.23 4.12
N SER A 84 8.25 5.89 3.25
CA SER A 84 7.25 6.89 3.60
C SER A 84 5.89 6.29 4.00
N GLY A 85 5.61 5.03 3.63
CA GLY A 85 4.30 4.41 3.81
C GLY A 85 3.28 4.80 2.74
N GLU A 86 3.66 5.57 1.72
CA GLU A 86 2.77 6.02 0.65
C GLU A 86 2.34 4.85 -0.24
N CYS A 87 1.04 4.72 -0.43
CA CYS A 87 0.40 3.69 -1.23
C CYS A 87 -0.51 4.33 -2.27
N HIS A 88 -0.42 3.88 -3.53
CA HIS A 88 -1.27 4.34 -4.61
C HIS A 88 -1.87 3.15 -5.39
N LEU A 89 -3.16 3.26 -5.70
CA LEU A 89 -3.83 2.49 -6.74
C LEU A 89 -4.22 3.44 -7.86
N VAL A 90 -3.69 3.21 -9.05
CA VAL A 90 -4.02 3.96 -10.27
C VAL A 90 -4.89 3.07 -11.14
N ILE A 91 -6.05 3.60 -11.54
CA ILE A 91 -6.95 3.00 -12.53
C ILE A 91 -6.84 3.87 -13.78
N SER A 92 -6.46 3.26 -14.91
CA SER A 92 -6.24 3.97 -16.17
C SER A 92 -7.33 3.64 -17.18
N MET A 93 -7.73 4.63 -17.99
CA MET A 93 -8.82 4.50 -18.97
C MET A 93 -10.10 3.98 -18.32
N THR A 94 -10.65 4.76 -17.40
CA THR A 94 -11.81 4.34 -16.61
C THR A 94 -13.08 4.20 -17.45
N PHE A 95 -13.86 3.14 -17.20
CA PHE A 95 -15.19 2.87 -17.78
C PHE A 95 -16.22 2.68 -16.67
N ALA A 96 -17.52 2.69 -16.98
CA ALA A 96 -18.60 2.49 -16.00
C ALA A 96 -18.38 1.27 -15.08
N ASP A 97 -17.87 0.16 -15.63
CA ASP A 97 -17.57 -1.07 -14.88
C ASP A 97 -16.43 -0.92 -13.86
N ASP A 98 -15.67 0.18 -13.87
CA ASP A 98 -14.68 0.51 -12.85
C ASP A 98 -15.32 1.16 -11.62
N ALA A 99 -16.51 1.73 -11.71
CA ALA A 99 -17.21 2.27 -10.54
C ALA A 99 -17.46 1.20 -9.47
N GLY A 100 -17.52 1.63 -8.21
CA GLY A 100 -17.78 0.76 -7.06
C GLY A 100 -16.82 0.96 -5.90
N GLU A 101 -16.87 0.03 -4.94
CA GLU A 101 -16.08 0.08 -3.71
C GLU A 101 -14.73 -0.62 -3.87
N TYR A 102 -13.68 0.05 -3.41
CA TYR A 102 -12.32 -0.44 -3.35
C TYR A 102 -11.86 -0.49 -1.90
N THR A 103 -11.20 -1.59 -1.51
CA THR A 103 -10.69 -1.79 -0.15
C THR A 103 -9.18 -1.99 -0.18
N VAL A 104 -8.46 -1.20 0.59
CA VAL A 104 -7.04 -1.40 0.88
C VAL A 104 -6.88 -2.20 2.16
N PHE A 105 -6.01 -3.22 2.11
CA PHE A 105 -5.62 -4.05 3.23
C PHE A 105 -4.13 -3.88 3.49
N ALA A 106 -3.77 -3.63 4.74
CA ALA A 106 -2.39 -3.56 5.19
C ALA A 106 -2.15 -4.61 6.28
N LYS A 107 -1.18 -5.50 6.05
CA LYS A 107 -0.91 -6.65 6.93
C LYS A 107 0.57 -6.77 7.30
N ASN A 108 0.86 -7.01 8.56
CA ASN A 108 2.15 -7.55 9.00
C ASN A 108 1.94 -8.69 10.00
N GLN A 109 3.00 -9.20 10.61
CA GLN A 109 2.91 -10.32 11.56
C GLN A 109 2.19 -9.97 12.87
N LEU A 110 2.01 -8.69 13.17
CA LEU A 110 1.37 -8.20 14.39
C LEU A 110 -0.12 -7.87 14.20
N GLY A 111 -0.60 -7.81 12.95
CA GLY A 111 -2.01 -7.54 12.69
C GLY A 111 -2.32 -7.14 11.25
N GLU A 112 -3.56 -6.75 11.06
CA GLU A 112 -4.12 -6.31 9.78
C GLU A 112 -5.11 -5.16 10.01
N VAL A 113 -5.14 -4.21 9.09
CA VAL A 113 -6.12 -3.11 9.05
C VAL A 113 -6.60 -2.93 7.62
N SER A 114 -7.84 -2.47 7.45
CA SER A 114 -8.41 -2.16 6.14
C SER A 114 -9.21 -0.86 6.13
N ALA A 115 -9.35 -0.28 4.94
CA ALA A 115 -10.20 0.88 4.68
C ALA A 115 -10.84 0.75 3.29
N SER A 116 -12.15 1.03 3.22
CA SER A 116 -12.91 1.06 1.96
C SER A 116 -13.14 2.49 1.47
N VAL A 117 -13.26 2.65 0.16
CA VAL A 117 -13.48 3.92 -0.54
C VAL A 117 -14.24 3.67 -1.84
N SER A 118 -15.07 4.62 -2.26
CA SER A 118 -15.84 4.48 -3.49
C SER A 118 -15.21 5.26 -4.66
N LEU A 119 -15.28 4.67 -5.86
CA LEU A 119 -15.20 5.36 -7.14
C LEU A 119 -16.64 5.54 -7.62
N LEU A 120 -17.19 6.75 -7.57
CA LEU A 120 -18.56 6.95 -8.07
C LEU A 120 -18.59 7.30 -9.54
N GLU A 121 -19.59 6.77 -10.22
CA GLU A 121 -19.92 7.06 -11.60
C GLU A 121 -20.32 8.53 -11.82
N GLU A 122 -20.28 9.00 -13.06
CA GLU A 122 -20.61 10.39 -13.41
C GLU A 122 -22.05 10.78 -13.03
N GLY A 123 -23.01 9.84 -13.09
CA GLY A 123 -24.41 10.07 -12.73
C GLY A 123 -24.64 10.36 -11.23
N GLU A 124 -23.78 9.81 -10.37
CA GLU A 124 -23.90 9.95 -8.91
C GLU A 124 -23.31 11.26 -8.38
N TRP A 125 -22.42 11.92 -9.13
CA TRP A 125 -21.77 13.17 -8.69
C TRP A 125 -22.31 14.44 -9.31
N THR A 126 -22.98 14.33 -10.45
CA THR A 126 -23.63 15.45 -11.15
C THR A 126 -25.01 15.78 -10.56
N SER A 127 -25.52 14.91 -9.68
CA SER A 127 -26.79 15.03 -8.98
C SER A 127 -26.69 15.70 -7.59
N TRP A 128 -25.50 16.19 -7.21
CA TRP A 128 -25.34 16.97 -5.97
C TRP A 128 -25.63 18.45 -6.22
N PRO A 129 -26.53 19.08 -5.43
CA PRO A 129 -26.84 20.50 -5.54
C PRO A 129 -25.67 21.41 -5.16
#